data_AF-A0A966ZAC6-F1
#
_entry.id   AF-A0A966ZAC6-F1
#
_cell.length_a   1.000
_cell.length_b   1.000
_cell.length_c   1.000
_cell.angle_alpha   90.00
_cell.angle_beta   90.00
_cell.angle_gamma   90.00
#
_symmetry.space_group_name_H-M   'P 1'
#
loop_
_entity.id
_entity.type
_entity.pdbx_description
1 polymer ?
#
loop_
_entity_poly.entity_id
_entity_poly.type
_entity_poly.pdbx_seq_one_letter_code
_entity_poly.pdbx_strand_id
1 'polypeptide(L)'
;MTAPKRKVTIADLKSDRELYFRTCLKIRPKSGGTLVPFVLRPAQQRLSKVIDSERAAGRPPRIMVLKARQQGFSTFGEAEIFRNCHLKPNRQALVAAHKADSSEYLF
;
A
#
# COMPACT_ATOMS: atom_id res chain seq x y z
N MET A 1 -5.54 -28.06 -20.91
CA MET A 1 -5.07 -28.34 -19.53
C MET A 1 -4.53 -27.05 -18.94
N THR A 2 -5.29 -26.37 -18.11
CA THR A 2 -4.86 -25.13 -17.42
C THR A 2 -3.88 -25.51 -16.31
N ALA A 3 -2.67 -24.96 -16.35
CA ALA A 3 -1.65 -25.20 -15.32
C ALA A 3 -2.22 -24.92 -13.91
N PRO A 4 -1.90 -25.75 -12.89
CA PRO A 4 -2.41 -25.55 -11.55
C PRO A 4 -1.99 -24.18 -11.02
N LYS A 5 -2.98 -23.38 -10.57
CA LYS A 5 -2.72 -22.07 -9.95
C LYS A 5 -1.91 -22.30 -8.66
N ARG A 6 -0.63 -21.90 -8.67
CA ARG A 6 0.24 -21.91 -7.49
C ARG A 6 -0.43 -21.16 -6.34
N LYS A 7 -0.50 -21.78 -5.16
CA LYS A 7 -0.98 -21.10 -3.94
C LYS A 7 -0.01 -19.97 -3.57
N VAL A 8 -0.54 -18.78 -3.31
CA VAL A 8 0.24 -17.63 -2.80
C VAL A 8 0.59 -17.88 -1.34
N THR A 9 1.86 -17.73 -0.98
CA THR A 9 2.34 -17.93 0.39
C THR A 9 2.48 -16.61 1.13
N ILE A 10 2.56 -16.65 2.47
CA ILE A 10 2.86 -15.47 3.28
C ILE A 10 4.24 -14.86 2.93
N ALA A 11 5.21 -15.69 2.52
CA ALA A 11 6.51 -15.21 2.08
C ALA A 11 6.41 -14.36 0.80
N ASP A 12 5.59 -14.79 -0.16
CA ASP A 12 5.29 -14.02 -1.38
C ASP A 12 4.66 -12.66 -1.04
N LEU A 13 3.71 -12.65 -0.11
CA LEU A 13 3.03 -11.41 0.34
C LEU A 13 3.97 -10.44 1.07
N LYS A 14 4.97 -10.98 1.77
CA LYS A 14 5.98 -10.18 2.48
C LYS A 14 6.95 -9.50 1.50
N SER A 15 7.39 -10.22 0.46
CA SER A 15 8.36 -9.74 -0.51
C SER A 15 7.75 -8.84 -1.59
N ASP A 16 6.51 -9.10 -2.02
CA ASP A 16 5.84 -8.33 -3.07
C ASP A 16 4.68 -7.48 -2.51
N ARG A 17 4.92 -6.17 -2.44
CA ARG A 17 3.93 -5.17 -2.00
C ARG A 17 2.69 -5.16 -2.90
N GLU A 18 2.87 -5.18 -4.21
CA GLU A 18 1.77 -5.07 -5.16
C GLU A 18 0.92 -6.34 -5.18
N LEU A 19 1.54 -7.50 -4.92
CA LEU A 19 0.81 -8.75 -4.68
C LEU A 19 -0.05 -8.67 -3.43
N TYR A 20 0.51 -8.20 -2.32
CA TYR A 20 -0.27 -8.02 -1.11
C TYR A 20 -1.44 -7.03 -1.32
N PHE A 21 -1.22 -5.90 -1.99
CA PHE A 21 -2.30 -4.94 -2.25
C PHE A 21 -3.42 -5.54 -3.10
N ARG A 22 -3.09 -6.20 -4.21
CA ARG A 22 -4.12 -6.75 -5.12
C ARG A 22 -4.82 -7.99 -4.55
N THR A 23 -4.17 -8.75 -3.67
CA THR A 23 -4.70 -10.02 -3.14
C THR A 23 -5.41 -9.84 -1.81
N CYS A 24 -4.89 -8.99 -0.92
CA CYS A 24 -5.35 -8.88 0.46
C CYS A 24 -6.18 -7.62 0.72
N LEU A 25 -6.02 -6.55 -0.07
CA LEU A 25 -6.68 -5.27 0.19
C LEU A 25 -7.81 -5.00 -0.81
N LYS A 26 -8.87 -4.38 -0.30
CA LYS A 26 -10.00 -3.89 -1.10
C LYS A 26 -10.27 -2.42 -0.80
N ILE A 27 -10.71 -1.69 -1.80
CA ILE A 27 -11.06 -0.27 -1.69
C ILE A 27 -12.46 -0.01 -2.24
N ARG A 28 -13.11 1.03 -1.73
CA ARG A 28 -14.37 1.53 -2.31
C ARG A 28 -14.06 2.44 -3.50
N PRO A 29 -14.59 2.16 -4.71
CA PRO A 29 -14.47 3.05 -5.84
C PRO A 29 -15.13 4.41 -5.55
N LYS A 30 -14.58 5.50 -6.12
CA LYS A 30 -15.18 6.84 -6.01
C LYS A 30 -16.54 6.96 -6.69
N SER A 31 -16.79 6.16 -7.72
CA SER A 31 -18.09 6.02 -8.39
C SER A 31 -19.15 5.36 -7.50
N GLY A 32 -18.79 4.92 -6.29
CA GLY A 32 -19.63 4.07 -5.47
C GLY A 32 -19.60 2.61 -5.95
N GLY A 33 -20.48 1.80 -5.37
CA GLY A 33 -20.61 0.37 -5.71
C GLY A 33 -19.82 -0.57 -4.80
N THR A 34 -19.50 -1.74 -5.36
CA THR A 34 -18.86 -2.85 -4.65
C THR A 34 -17.38 -2.59 -4.38
N LEU A 35 -16.85 -3.21 -3.33
CA LEU A 35 -15.43 -3.15 -3.02
C LEU A 35 -14.62 -3.87 -4.11
N VAL A 36 -13.56 -3.21 -4.58
CA VAL A 36 -12.67 -3.73 -5.62
C VAL A 36 -11.26 -3.95 -5.09
N PRO A 37 -10.46 -4.88 -5.66
CA PRO A 37 -9.08 -5.06 -5.28
C PRO A 37 -8.27 -3.77 -5.38
N PHE A 38 -7.35 -3.54 -4.45
CA PHE A 38 -6.47 -2.38 -4.53
C PHE A 38 -5.34 -2.61 -5.54
N VAL A 39 -5.47 -2.00 -6.72
CA VAL A 39 -4.45 -2.01 -7.77
C VAL A 39 -3.83 -0.63 -7.88
N LEU A 40 -2.50 -0.58 -7.93
CA LEU A 40 -1.76 0.68 -7.97
C LEU A 40 -1.98 1.42 -9.30
N ARG A 41 -2.21 2.73 -9.18
CA ARG A 41 -2.22 3.68 -10.30
C ARG A 41 -0.79 4.06 -10.70
N PRO A 42 -0.56 4.58 -11.92
CA PRO A 42 0.78 4.94 -12.38
C PRO A 42 1.58 5.83 -11.42
N ALA A 43 0.94 6.82 -10.78
CA ALA A 43 1.60 7.67 -9.80
C ALA A 43 2.03 6.91 -8.52
N GLN A 44 1.20 5.97 -8.06
CA GLN A 44 1.48 5.12 -6.90
C GLN A 44 2.56 4.07 -7.23
N GLN A 45 2.57 3.53 -8.46
CA GLN A 45 3.62 2.61 -8.92
C GLN A 45 5.00 3.28 -8.94
N ARG A 46 5.08 4.57 -9.31
CA ARG A 46 6.35 5.32 -9.21
C ARG A 46 6.84 5.40 -7.77
N LEU A 47 5.96 5.71 -6.82
CA LEU A 47 6.28 5.71 -5.39
C LEU A 47 6.69 4.30 -4.89
N SER A 48 5.96 3.26 -5.31
CA SER A 48 6.24 1.84 -5.03
C SER A 48 7.70 1.51 -5.38
N LYS A 49 8.11 1.83 -6.62
CA LYS A 49 9.47 1.60 -7.13
C LYS A 49 10.54 2.36 -6.35
N VAL A 50 10.28 3.62 -5.97
CA VAL A 50 11.23 4.39 -5.15
C VAL A 50 11.43 3.74 -3.78
N ILE A 51 10.35 3.31 -3.11
CA ILE A 51 10.45 2.57 -1.84
C ILE A 51 11.27 1.29 -2.00
N ASP A 52 11.04 0.54 -3.08
CA ASP A 52 11.79 -0.70 -3.35
C ASP A 52 13.27 -0.41 -3.61
N SER A 53 13.59 0.66 -4.33
CA SER A 53 14.98 1.05 -4.59
C SER A 53 15.74 1.43 -3.31
N GLU A 54 15.10 2.15 -2.38
CA GLU A 54 15.70 2.49 -1.09
C GLU A 54 15.97 1.23 -0.27
N ARG A 55 15.00 0.31 -0.21
CA ARG A 55 15.15 -0.98 0.49
C ARG A 55 16.24 -1.84 -0.12
N ALA A 56 16.31 -1.93 -1.46
CA ALA A 56 17.33 -2.68 -2.17
C ALA A 56 18.74 -2.11 -1.92
N ALA A 57 18.85 -0.80 -1.72
CA ALA A 57 20.08 -0.14 -1.34
C ALA A 57 20.41 -0.23 0.18
N GLY A 58 19.65 -1.03 0.95
CA GLY A 58 19.85 -1.20 2.39
C GLY A 58 19.46 0.03 3.24
N ARG A 59 18.77 1.02 2.65
CA ARG A 59 18.38 2.25 3.34
C ARG A 59 16.92 2.19 3.79
N PRO A 60 16.60 2.72 4.99
CA PRO A 60 15.21 2.94 5.38
C PRO A 60 14.54 3.97 4.44
N PRO A 61 13.40 3.64 3.80
CA PRO A 61 12.71 4.58 2.92
C PRO A 61 12.26 5.84 3.68
N ARG A 62 12.75 7.01 3.26
CA ARG A 62 12.34 8.34 3.73
C ARG A 62 11.95 9.18 2.53
N ILE A 63 10.65 9.37 2.30
CA ILE A 63 10.16 9.89 1.03
C ILE A 63 9.30 11.13 1.26
N MET A 64 9.64 12.20 0.54
CA MET A 64 8.81 13.39 0.39
C MET A 64 8.19 13.40 -1.01
N VAL A 65 6.88 13.56 -1.09
CA VAL A 65 6.16 13.53 -2.36
C VAL A 65 5.45 14.85 -2.60
N LEU A 66 5.92 15.62 -3.58
CA LEU A 66 5.11 16.67 -4.20
C LEU A 66 4.09 16.00 -5.13
N LYS A 67 2.79 16.23 -4.89
CA LYS A 67 1.71 15.53 -5.59
C LYS A 67 0.63 16.46 -6.11
N ALA A 68 0.08 16.11 -7.27
CA ALA A 68 -1.18 16.65 -7.74
C ALA A 68 -2.37 16.17 -6.87
N ARG A 69 -3.50 16.87 -6.93
CA ARG A 69 -4.72 16.48 -6.21
C ARG A 69 -5.25 15.13 -6.72
N GLN A 70 -5.95 14.42 -5.82
CA GLN A 70 -6.74 13.22 -6.12
C GLN A 70 -6.00 12.01 -6.72
N GLN A 71 -4.69 11.90 -6.54
CA GLN A 71 -3.88 10.77 -7.02
C GLN A 71 -3.96 9.49 -6.16
N GLY A 72 -4.65 9.53 -5.01
CA GLY A 72 -4.82 8.37 -4.13
C GLY A 72 -3.59 8.03 -3.28
N PHE A 73 -2.69 8.99 -3.02
CA PHE A 73 -1.50 8.73 -2.20
C PHE A 73 -1.81 8.36 -0.75
N SER A 74 -2.88 8.90 -0.16
CA SER A 74 -3.28 8.51 1.19
C SER A 74 -3.72 7.04 1.26
N THR A 75 -4.47 6.56 0.25
CA THR A 75 -4.82 5.13 0.12
C THR A 75 -3.58 4.25 0.00
N PHE A 76 -2.57 4.69 -0.75
CA PHE A 76 -1.30 3.98 -0.84
C PHE A 76 -0.56 3.96 0.50
N GLY A 77 -0.47 5.11 1.17
CA GLY A 77 0.19 5.26 2.46
C GLY A 77 -0.41 4.33 3.50
N GLU A 78 -1.73 4.35 3.63
CA GLU A 78 -2.46 3.50 4.57
C GLU A 78 -2.27 2.01 4.25
N ALA A 79 -2.38 1.63 2.97
CA ALA A 79 -2.14 0.26 2.55
C ALA A 79 -0.72 -0.24 2.90
N GLU A 80 0.31 0.59 2.74
CA GLU A 80 1.69 0.24 3.09
C GLU A 80 1.90 0.18 4.62
N ILE A 81 1.32 1.11 5.37
CA ILE A 81 1.34 1.11 6.84
C ILE A 81 0.68 -0.18 7.35
N PHE A 82 -0.54 -0.44 6.93
CA PHE A 82 -1.30 -1.63 7.31
C PHE A 82 -0.56 -2.91 6.94
N ARG A 83 0.00 -3.01 5.72
CA ARG A 83 0.82 -4.17 5.32
C ARG A 83 1.99 -4.41 6.26
N ASN A 84 2.70 -3.35 6.65
CA ASN A 84 3.84 -3.48 7.55
C ASN A 84 3.43 -3.92 8.96
N CYS A 85 2.31 -3.42 9.49
CA CYS A 85 1.77 -3.87 10.77
C CYS A 85 1.19 -5.29 10.72
N HIS A 86 0.54 -5.66 9.63
CA HIS A 86 -0.07 -6.99 9.48
C HIS A 86 0.99 -8.08 9.31
N LEU A 87 2.00 -7.87 8.47
CA LEU A 87 2.96 -8.93 8.11
C LEU A 87 4.19 -9.00 9.02
N LYS A 88 4.46 -7.98 9.85
CA LYS A 88 5.67 -7.92 10.69
C LYS A 88 5.28 -7.72 12.16
N PRO A 89 5.78 -8.57 13.07
CA PRO A 89 5.51 -8.40 14.49
C PRO A 89 6.15 -7.11 15.03
N ASN A 90 5.58 -6.58 16.10
CA ASN A 90 6.13 -5.45 16.85
C ASN A 90 6.32 -4.17 16.01
N ARG A 91 5.29 -3.79 15.25
CA ARG A 91 5.29 -2.53 14.47
C ARG A 91 4.20 -1.59 14.94
N GLN A 92 4.61 -0.38 15.30
CA GLN A 92 3.72 0.75 15.56
C GLN A 92 3.63 1.62 14.31
N ALA A 93 2.42 2.13 14.07
CA ALA A 93 2.09 3.00 12.96
C ALA A 93 1.64 4.36 13.50
N LEU A 94 1.94 5.42 12.74
CA LEU A 94 1.47 6.76 13.04
C LEU A 94 1.11 7.45 11.72
N VAL A 95 -0.09 8.00 11.65
CA VAL A 95 -0.48 8.98 10.63
C VAL A 95 -0.69 10.30 11.36
N ALA A 96 0.03 11.33 10.91
CA ALA A 96 -0.08 12.67 11.45
C ALA A 96 -0.64 13.60 10.38
N ALA A 97 -1.58 14.44 10.77
CA ALA A 97 -2.16 15.49 9.94
C ALA A 97 -2.29 16.77 10.75
N HIS A 98 -2.46 17.90 10.05
CA HIS A 98 -2.65 19.19 10.70
C HIS A 98 -3.95 19.27 11.54
N LYS A 99 -4.96 18.45 11.20
CA LYS A 99 -6.23 18.34 11.94
C LYS A 99 -6.49 16.88 12.31
N ALA A 100 -6.98 16.65 13.53
CA ALA A 100 -7.32 15.32 14.03
C ALA A 100 -8.34 14.61 13.12
N ASP A 101 -9.38 15.31 12.67
CA ASP A 101 -10.42 14.76 11.79
C ASP A 101 -9.81 14.20 10.48
N SER A 102 -8.77 14.86 9.95
CA SER A 102 -8.12 14.42 8.70
C SER A 102 -7.31 13.14 8.86
N SER A 103 -6.78 12.87 10.06
CA SER A 103 -6.16 11.58 10.39
C SER A 103 -7.21 10.51 10.70
N GLU A 104 -8.33 10.86 11.31
CA GLU A 104 -9.42 9.91 11.61
C GLU A 104 -10.03 9.34 10.33
N TYR A 105 -10.24 10.15 9.28
CA TYR A 105 -10.71 9.62 7.99
C TYR A 105 -9.74 8.64 7.29
N LEU A 106 -8.49 8.57 7.74
CA LEU A 106 -7.50 7.66 7.20
C LEU A 106 -7.37 6.35 7.99
N PHE A 107 -7.86 6.32 9.24
CA PHE A 107 -7.77 5.18 10.16
C PHE A 107 -9.11 4.51 10.45
#